data_AF-A0A915BTP7-F1
#
_entry.id   AF-A0A915BTP7-F1
#
_cell.length_a   1.000
_cell.length_b   1.000
_cell.length_c   1.000
_cell.angle_alpha   90.00
_cell.angle_beta   90.00
_cell.angle_gamma   90.00
#
_symmetry.space_group_name_H-M   'P 1'
#
loop_
_entity.id
_entity.type
_entity.pdbx_description
1 polymer ?
#
loop_
_entity_poly.entity_id
_entity_poly.type
_entity_poly.pdbx_seq_one_letter_code
_entity_poly.pdbx_strand_id
1 'polypeptide(L)'
;MMPECSLWQVMNPSHFVKVALVKSCYSPLTIFNFSARTAQNTKNPDILCLCSFSYVPRKLPPEFNQTNHLSDNLIDRTLNELVAPLRKLNLKEEEVVPLKAIIILNPNAKGLSPTAQQVVSELRDRVQDMLFQVVKELHPVYSASSRFGNLLLLLPTIMVSS
;
A
#
# COMPACT_ATOMS: atom_id res chain seq x y z
N MET A 1 -20.21 5.31 29.70
CA MET A 1 -20.60 6.50 28.92
C MET A 1 -19.30 7.20 28.50
N MET A 2 -18.76 6.84 27.34
CA MET A 2 -17.60 7.52 26.76
C MET A 2 -18.10 8.81 26.11
N PRO A 3 -17.47 9.97 26.34
CA PRO A 3 -17.99 11.24 25.86
C PRO A 3 -17.80 11.35 24.34
N GLU A 4 -18.83 11.80 23.63
CA GLU A 4 -18.84 12.01 22.17
C GLU A 4 -17.68 12.90 21.66
N CYS A 5 -17.03 13.66 22.55
CA CYS A 5 -15.85 14.48 22.26
C CYS A 5 -14.65 13.65 21.75
N SER A 6 -14.50 12.40 22.20
CA SER A 6 -13.38 11.52 21.82
C SER A 6 -13.48 11.05 20.36
N LEU A 7 -14.69 10.81 19.86
CA LEU A 7 -14.93 10.34 18.49
C LEU A 7 -14.62 11.41 17.43
N TRP A 8 -14.91 12.68 17.72
CA TRP A 8 -14.60 13.79 16.81
C TRP A 8 -13.09 14.07 16.72
N GLN A 9 -12.35 13.97 17.83
CA GLN A 9 -10.89 14.06 17.82
C GLN A 9 -10.23 12.88 17.09
N VAL A 10 -10.84 11.70 17.14
CA VAL A 10 -10.44 10.52 16.36
C VAL A 10 -10.63 10.73 14.85
N MET A 11 -11.72 11.40 14.45
CA MET A 11 -12.04 11.63 13.03
C MET A 11 -11.28 12.79 12.38
N ASN A 12 -10.65 13.68 13.16
CA ASN A 12 -9.89 14.80 12.62
C ASN A 12 -8.54 14.96 13.35
N PRO A 13 -7.54 14.14 12.99
CA PRO A 13 -6.23 14.19 13.63
C PRO A 13 -5.57 15.57 13.48
N SER A 14 -4.73 15.92 14.45
CA SER A 14 -3.97 17.17 14.41
C SER A 14 -3.12 17.27 13.14
N HIS A 15 -2.82 18.50 12.71
CA HIS A 15 -1.99 18.75 11.52
C HIS A 15 -0.65 18.00 11.57
N PHE A 16 -0.04 17.88 12.76
CA PHE A 16 1.21 17.15 12.97
C PHE A 16 1.07 15.65 12.71
N VAL A 17 -0.04 15.03 13.13
CA VAL A 17 -0.32 13.61 12.86
C VAL A 17 -0.46 13.37 11.36
N LYS A 18 -1.20 14.24 10.66
CA LYS A 18 -1.35 14.15 9.20
C LYS A 18 0.00 14.22 8.48
N VAL A 19 0.86 15.16 8.87
CA VAL A 19 2.22 15.30 8.32
C VAL A 19 3.08 14.07 8.62
N ALA A 20 3.02 13.54 9.86
CA ALA A 20 3.76 12.35 10.24
C ALA A 20 3.36 11.13 9.41
N LEU A 21 2.06 10.91 9.21
CA LEU A 21 1.54 9.83 8.39
C LEU A 21 1.99 9.95 6.93
N VAL A 22 1.84 11.13 6.32
CA VAL A 22 2.28 11.39 4.93
C VAL A 22 3.78 11.13 4.77
N LYS A 23 4.61 11.62 5.70
CA LYS A 23 6.06 11.37 5.69
C LYS A 23 6.39 9.89 5.84
N SER A 24 5.57 9.13 6.56
CA SER A 24 5.81 7.69 6.74
C SER A 24 5.35 6.85 5.56
N CYS A 25 4.35 7.32 4.80
CA CYS A 25 3.68 6.50 3.80
C CYS A 25 3.98 6.87 2.34
N TYR A 26 4.60 8.03 2.05
CA TYR A 26 4.77 8.48 0.66
C TYR A 26 5.51 7.46 -0.23
N SER A 27 6.63 6.91 0.24
CA SER A 27 7.42 5.91 -0.48
C SER A 27 6.67 4.58 -0.67
N PRO A 28 6.19 3.90 0.39
CA PRO A 28 5.45 2.64 0.24
C PRO A 28 4.16 2.80 -0.57
N LEU A 29 3.44 3.93 -0.41
CA LEU A 29 2.24 4.21 -1.20
C LEU A 29 2.56 4.41 -2.69
N THR A 30 3.69 5.04 -3.01
CA THR A 30 4.16 5.22 -4.39
C THR A 30 4.50 3.88 -5.03
N ILE A 31 5.26 3.03 -4.32
CA ILE A 31 5.61 1.68 -4.77
C ILE A 31 4.35 0.84 -5.00
N PHE A 32 3.41 0.86 -4.06
CA PHE A 32 2.14 0.16 -4.22
C PHE A 32 1.34 0.66 -5.42
N ASN A 33 1.24 1.97 -5.62
CA ASN A 33 0.53 2.56 -6.77
C ASN A 33 1.13 2.13 -8.10
N PHE A 34 2.45 2.21 -8.26
CA PHE A 34 3.12 1.75 -9.49
C PHE A 34 2.93 0.26 -9.70
N SER A 35 3.04 -0.53 -8.63
CA SER A 35 2.90 -1.98 -8.72
C SER A 35 1.48 -2.40 -9.12
N ALA A 36 0.46 -1.83 -8.48
CA ALA A 36 -0.95 -2.09 -8.79
C ALA A 36 -1.30 -1.65 -10.21
N ARG A 37 -0.92 -0.43 -10.60
CA ARG A 37 -1.12 0.09 -11.96
C ARG A 37 -0.46 -0.79 -13.01
N THR A 38 0.78 -1.21 -12.77
CA THR A 38 1.51 -2.10 -13.69
C THR A 38 0.82 -3.46 -13.81
N ALA A 39 0.38 -4.02 -12.68
CA ALA A 39 -0.32 -5.30 -12.66
C ALA A 39 -1.64 -5.27 -13.46
N GLN A 40 -2.36 -4.15 -13.40
CA GLN A 40 -3.66 -3.99 -14.07
C GLN A 40 -3.52 -3.61 -15.56
N ASN A 41 -2.54 -2.78 -15.92
CA ASN A 41 -2.47 -2.19 -17.26
C ASN A 41 -1.63 -3.00 -18.26
N THR A 42 -0.76 -3.90 -17.79
CA THR A 42 0.11 -4.66 -18.70
C THR A 42 0.49 -6.03 -18.14
N LYS A 43 0.63 -6.99 -19.05
CA LYS A 43 1.18 -8.32 -18.78
C LYS A 43 2.69 -8.40 -19.01
N ASN A 44 3.30 -7.37 -19.59
CA ASN A 44 4.73 -7.35 -19.86
C ASN A 44 5.50 -7.41 -18.53
N PRO A 45 6.37 -8.43 -18.32
CA PRO A 45 7.11 -8.60 -17.07
C PRO A 45 8.28 -7.63 -16.93
N ASP A 46 8.69 -6.96 -18.00
CA ASP A 46 9.92 -6.17 -18.07
C ASP A 46 9.67 -4.65 -18.08
N ILE A 47 8.48 -4.20 -17.67
CA ILE A 47 8.17 -2.78 -17.55
C ILE A 47 7.42 -2.48 -16.25
N LEU A 48 7.74 -1.34 -15.65
CA LEU A 48 7.04 -0.77 -14.50
C LEU A 48 6.33 0.52 -14.95
N CYS A 49 5.00 0.57 -14.82
CA CYS A 49 4.21 1.75 -15.13
C CYS A 49 4.30 2.78 -14.00
N LEU A 50 4.64 4.02 -14.35
CA LEU A 50 4.66 5.15 -13.42
C LEU A 50 3.32 5.91 -13.45
N CYS A 51 3.31 7.17 -13.00
CA CYS A 51 2.16 8.07 -13.20
C CYS A 51 1.95 8.38 -14.69
N SER A 52 0.68 8.54 -15.10
CA SER A 52 0.32 8.91 -16.49
C SER A 52 0.74 7.86 -17.54
N PHE A 53 1.17 8.28 -18.73
CA PHE A 53 1.50 7.39 -19.86
C PHE A 53 2.98 6.97 -19.90
N SER A 54 3.74 7.11 -18.80
CA SER A 54 5.16 6.73 -18.74
C SER A 54 5.40 5.37 -18.09
N TYR A 55 6.53 4.76 -18.44
CA TYR A 55 6.99 3.50 -17.88
C TYR A 55 8.52 3.48 -17.78
N VAL A 56 9.06 2.59 -16.94
CA VAL A 56 10.48 2.32 -16.83
C VAL A 56 10.72 0.87 -17.25
N PRO A 57 11.65 0.59 -18.18
CA PRO A 57 12.02 -0.77 -18.51
C PRO A 57 12.80 -1.41 -17.36
N ARG A 58 12.65 -2.72 -17.16
CA ARG A 58 13.36 -3.50 -16.15
C ARG A 58 14.88 -3.39 -16.27
N LYS A 59 15.38 -3.26 -17.50
CA LYS A 59 16.79 -3.03 -17.79
C LYS A 59 16.92 -1.67 -18.44
N LEU A 60 17.66 -0.78 -17.80
CA LEU A 60 17.98 0.52 -18.37
C LEU A 60 19.04 0.39 -19.47
N PRO A 61 19.07 1.32 -20.44
CA PRO A 61 20.14 1.37 -21.43
C PRO A 61 21.52 1.48 -20.75
N PRO A 62 22.59 0.90 -21.33
CA PRO A 62 23.93 0.86 -20.73
C PRO A 62 24.47 2.22 -20.30
N GLU A 63 24.07 3.29 -20.98
CA GLU A 63 24.41 4.69 -20.72
C GLU A 63 23.95 5.18 -19.34
N PHE A 64 22.90 4.56 -18.78
CA PHE A 64 22.34 4.90 -17.48
C PHE A 64 22.76 3.93 -16.36
N ASN A 65 23.47 2.84 -16.68
CA ASN A 65 23.78 1.77 -15.72
C ASN A 65 24.91 2.13 -14.75
N GLN A 66 25.79 3.08 -15.09
CA GLN A 66 27.00 3.37 -14.31
C GLN A 66 26.72 4.04 -12.95
N THR A 67 25.53 4.61 -12.75
CA THR A 67 25.16 5.34 -11.53
C THR A 67 23.98 4.72 -10.76
N ASN A 68 23.35 3.65 -11.29
CA ASN A 68 21.95 3.31 -10.97
C ASN A 68 21.70 1.87 -10.46
N HIS A 69 22.73 1.13 -10.06
CA HIS A 69 22.57 -0.25 -9.55
C HIS A 69 21.51 -0.41 -8.43
N LEU A 70 21.30 0.62 -7.60
CA LEU A 70 20.26 0.63 -6.57
C LEU A 70 18.84 0.68 -7.16
N SER A 71 18.66 1.40 -8.27
CA SER A 71 17.37 1.51 -8.96
C SER A 71 17.03 0.25 -9.75
N ASP A 72 18.02 -0.42 -10.36
CA ASP A 72 17.81 -1.69 -11.06
C ASP A 72 17.33 -2.78 -10.09
N ASN A 73 17.95 -2.87 -8.90
CA ASN A 73 17.53 -3.79 -7.85
C ASN A 73 16.13 -3.47 -7.33
N LEU A 74 15.79 -2.19 -7.20
CA LEU A 74 14.46 -1.77 -6.74
C LEU A 74 13.37 -2.12 -7.78
N ILE A 75 13.63 -1.86 -9.07
CA ILE A 75 12.69 -2.17 -10.15
C ILE A 75 12.49 -3.67 -10.25
N ASP A 76 13.57 -4.45 -10.25
CA ASP A 76 13.48 -5.91 -10.35
C ASP A 76 12.74 -6.51 -9.15
N ARG A 77 13.07 -6.06 -7.92
CA ARG A 77 12.35 -6.46 -6.70
C ARG A 77 10.87 -6.08 -6.76
N THR A 78 10.55 -4.85 -7.19
CA THR A 78 9.16 -4.39 -7.32
C THR A 78 8.38 -5.25 -8.32
N LEU A 79 8.98 -5.56 -9.48
CA LEU A 79 8.33 -6.39 -10.50
C LEU A 79 8.10 -7.83 -10.01
N ASN A 80 9.08 -8.41 -9.31
CA ASN A 80 9.03 -9.81 -8.88
C ASN A 80 8.22 -10.03 -7.60
N GLU A 81 8.41 -9.17 -6.59
CA GLU A 81 7.85 -9.35 -5.25
C GLU A 81 6.51 -8.62 -5.06
N LEU A 82 6.17 -7.65 -5.93
CA LEU A 82 4.90 -6.94 -5.85
C LEU A 82 4.06 -7.14 -7.11
N VAL A 83 4.54 -6.76 -8.29
CA VAL A 83 3.72 -6.81 -9.52
C VAL A 83 3.26 -8.23 -9.83
N ALA A 84 4.15 -9.22 -9.76
CA ALA A 84 3.77 -10.61 -10.04
C ALA A 84 2.72 -11.17 -9.06
N PRO A 85 2.84 -11.01 -7.72
CA PRO A 85 1.76 -11.35 -6.79
C PRO A 85 0.45 -10.59 -7.04
N LEU A 86 0.50 -9.27 -7.29
CA LEU A 86 -0.69 -8.45 -7.54
C LEU A 86 -1.44 -8.92 -8.80
N ARG A 87 -0.71 -9.33 -9.86
CA ARG A 87 -1.29 -9.94 -11.07
C ARG A 87 -2.03 -11.25 -10.76
N LYS A 88 -1.43 -12.11 -9.95
CA LYS A 88 -2.06 -13.39 -9.52
C LYS A 88 -3.32 -13.14 -8.69
N LEU A 89 -3.28 -12.12 -7.84
CA LEU A 89 -4.41 -11.73 -6.99
C LEU A 89 -5.55 -11.09 -7.79
N ASN A 90 -5.28 -10.56 -8.99
CA ASN A 90 -6.27 -9.89 -9.83
C ASN A 90 -7.06 -8.83 -9.02
N LEU A 91 -6.32 -7.91 -8.42
CA LEU A 91 -6.85 -6.87 -7.51
C LEU A 91 -7.98 -6.08 -8.14
N LYS A 92 -9.04 -5.89 -7.35
CA LYS A 92 -10.17 -5.03 -7.68
C LYS A 92 -9.97 -3.64 -7.10
N GLU A 93 -10.52 -2.61 -7.75
CA GLU A 93 -10.37 -1.21 -7.30
C GLU A 93 -10.93 -1.03 -5.88
N GLU A 94 -12.01 -1.73 -5.58
CA GLU A 94 -12.66 -1.76 -4.27
C GLU A 94 -11.74 -2.32 -3.16
N GLU A 95 -10.77 -3.18 -3.50
CA GLU A 95 -9.75 -3.70 -2.58
C GLU A 95 -8.53 -2.77 -2.49
N VAL A 96 -8.21 -2.07 -3.58
CA VAL A 96 -7.07 -1.14 -3.67
C VAL A 96 -7.26 0.03 -2.69
N VAL A 97 -8.47 0.59 -2.59
CA VAL A 97 -8.76 1.73 -1.70
C VAL A 97 -8.46 1.42 -0.22
N PRO A 98 -9.03 0.37 0.41
CA PRO A 98 -8.70 -0.01 1.78
C PRO A 98 -7.21 -0.33 1.96
N LEU A 99 -6.56 -0.98 1.00
CA LEU A 99 -5.12 -1.27 1.09
C LEU A 99 -4.27 0.01 1.18
N LYS A 100 -4.59 1.03 0.38
CA LYS A 100 -3.95 2.35 0.49
C LYS A 100 -4.14 2.95 1.88
N ALA A 101 -5.36 2.89 2.40
CA ALA A 101 -5.66 3.39 3.74
C ALA A 101 -4.86 2.64 4.83
N ILE A 102 -4.71 1.32 4.74
CA ILE A 102 -3.90 0.53 5.68
C ILE A 102 -2.40 0.92 5.63
N ILE A 103 -1.88 1.24 4.45
CA ILE A 103 -0.50 1.72 4.27
C ILE A 103 -0.31 3.12 4.88
N ILE A 104 -1.29 4.02 4.68
CA ILE A 104 -1.27 5.38 5.22
C ILE A 104 -1.39 5.40 6.74
N LEU A 105 -2.26 4.56 7.30
CA LEU A 105 -2.53 4.46 8.73
C LEU A 105 -1.44 3.64 9.43
N ASN A 106 -0.21 4.15 9.43
CA ASN A 106 0.92 3.53 10.11
C ASN A 106 1.00 4.01 11.57
N PRO A 107 0.64 3.18 12.57
CA PRO A 107 0.73 3.58 13.99
C PRO A 107 2.18 3.76 14.46
N ASN A 108 3.16 3.23 13.72
CA ASN A 108 4.59 3.35 14.05
C ASN A 108 5.24 4.57 13.38
N ALA A 109 4.46 5.48 12.78
CA ALA A 109 5.01 6.68 12.17
C ALA A 109 5.74 7.54 13.21
N LYS A 110 6.96 7.96 12.87
CA LYS A 110 7.80 8.79 13.75
C LYS A 110 7.10 10.13 14.02
N GLY A 111 7.08 10.53 15.30
CA GLY A 111 6.49 11.80 15.74
C GLY A 111 5.02 11.74 16.15
N LEU A 112 4.39 10.55 16.15
CA LEU A 112 3.07 10.37 16.75
C LEU A 112 3.16 10.32 18.28
N SER A 113 2.27 11.05 18.96
CA SER A 113 2.05 10.90 20.41
C SER A 113 1.42 9.53 20.73
N PRO A 114 1.56 9.01 21.97
CA PRO A 114 0.96 7.71 22.34
C PRO A 114 -0.54 7.64 22.06
N THR A 115 -1.28 8.71 22.36
CA THR A 115 -2.71 8.81 22.04
C THR A 115 -2.96 8.77 20.53
N ALA A 116 -2.15 9.46 19.72
CA ALA A 116 -2.30 9.43 18.27
C ALA A 116 -1.97 8.05 17.68
N GLN A 117 -0.97 7.35 18.21
CA GLN A 117 -0.65 5.98 17.80
C GLN A 117 -1.84 5.04 18.04
N GLN A 118 -2.47 5.12 19.22
CA GLN A 118 -3.66 4.35 19.53
C GLN A 118 -4.80 4.64 18.55
N VAL A 119 -5.11 5.93 18.33
CA VAL A 119 -6.16 6.35 17.39
C VAL A 119 -5.89 5.84 15.97
N VAL A 120 -4.66 5.96 15.48
CA VAL A 120 -4.27 5.46 14.15
C VAL A 120 -4.39 3.95 14.07
N SER A 121 -4.02 3.22 15.14
CA SER A 121 -4.19 1.76 15.21
C SER A 121 -5.67 1.37 15.13
N GLU A 122 -6.53 2.00 15.93
CA GLU A 122 -7.97 1.72 15.93
C GLU A 122 -8.62 2.02 14.56
N LEU A 123 -8.19 3.10 13.88
CA LEU A 123 -8.64 3.38 12.52
C LEU A 123 -8.17 2.30 11.54
N ARG A 124 -6.91 1.85 11.67
CA ARG A 124 -6.35 0.81 10.80
C ARG A 124 -7.11 -0.50 10.94
N ASP A 125 -7.46 -0.88 12.16
CA ASP A 125 -8.24 -2.10 12.45
C ASP A 125 -9.63 -2.02 11.76
N ARG A 126 -10.32 -0.89 11.85
CA ARG A 126 -11.61 -0.67 11.16
C ARG A 126 -11.48 -0.76 9.63
N VAL A 127 -10.38 -0.26 9.06
CA VAL A 127 -10.14 -0.38 7.61
C VAL A 127 -9.85 -1.83 7.21
N GLN A 128 -9.17 -2.60 8.07
CA GLN A 128 -8.96 -4.03 7.85
C GLN A 128 -10.28 -4.81 7.90
N ASP A 129 -11.17 -4.49 8.84
CA ASP A 129 -12.53 -5.06 8.87
C ASP A 129 -13.32 -4.70 7.61
N MET A 130 -13.25 -3.45 7.16
CA MET A 130 -13.87 -3.00 5.91
C MET A 130 -13.33 -3.76 4.71
N LEU A 131 -12.00 -3.91 4.60
CA LEU A 131 -11.37 -4.69 3.54
C LEU A 131 -11.87 -6.14 3.53
N PHE A 132 -12.02 -6.74 4.71
CA PHE A 132 -12.55 -8.10 4.82
C PHE A 132 -13.99 -8.21 4.31
N GLN A 133 -14.86 -7.24 4.60
CA GLN A 133 -16.22 -7.22 4.05
C GLN A 133 -16.22 -7.04 2.53
N VAL A 134 -15.42 -6.11 2.00
CA VAL A 134 -15.25 -5.92 0.55
C VAL A 134 -14.81 -7.23 -0.13
N VAL A 135 -13.82 -7.92 0.44
CA VAL A 135 -13.36 -9.22 -0.08
C VAL A 135 -14.49 -10.25 -0.08
N LYS A 136 -15.31 -10.32 0.98
CA LYS A 136 -16.46 -11.24 1.05
C LYS A 136 -17.51 -10.94 -0.01
N GLU A 137 -17.79 -9.66 -0.26
CA GLU A 137 -18.79 -9.22 -1.24
C GLU A 137 -18.33 -9.51 -2.68
N LEU A 138 -17.06 -9.24 -3.00
CA LEU A 138 -16.51 -9.44 -4.34
C LEU A 138 -16.19 -10.91 -4.65
N HIS A 139 -15.87 -11.70 -3.62
CA HIS A 139 -15.41 -13.08 -3.75
C HIS A 139 -16.20 -14.04 -2.85
N PRO A 140 -17.51 -14.26 -3.12
CA PRO A 140 -18.43 -14.98 -2.24
C PRO A 140 -18.22 -16.51 -2.13
N VAL A 141 -17.06 -17.06 -2.50
CA VAL A 141 -16.78 -18.50 -2.48
C VAL A 141 -15.57 -18.83 -1.61
N TYR A 142 -15.80 -19.57 -0.51
CA TYR A 142 -14.88 -20.35 0.36
C TYR A 142 -13.42 -19.88 0.60
N SER A 143 -13.07 -18.64 0.30
CA SER A 143 -11.68 -18.18 0.29
C SER A 143 -11.51 -16.72 0.75
N ALA A 144 -12.55 -16.06 1.25
CA ALA A 144 -12.47 -14.66 1.68
C ALA A 144 -11.35 -14.43 2.72
N SER A 145 -11.24 -15.31 3.72
CA SER A 145 -10.16 -15.22 4.73
C SER A 145 -8.77 -15.45 4.13
N SER A 146 -8.64 -16.40 3.21
CA SER A 146 -7.36 -16.68 2.52
C SER A 146 -6.95 -15.53 1.63
N ARG A 147 -7.90 -14.97 0.87
CA ARG A 147 -7.68 -13.80 0.02
C ARG A 147 -7.30 -12.59 0.86
N PHE A 148 -8.05 -12.30 1.91
CA PHE A 148 -7.74 -11.24 2.86
C PHE A 148 -6.33 -11.39 3.45
N GLY A 149 -5.97 -12.59 3.91
CA GLY A 149 -4.63 -12.90 4.39
C GLY A 149 -3.56 -12.63 3.33
N ASN A 150 -3.76 -13.11 2.09
CA ASN A 150 -2.84 -12.88 0.98
C ASN A 150 -2.68 -11.40 0.63
N LEU A 151 -3.75 -10.60 0.73
CA LEU A 151 -3.68 -9.15 0.53
C LEU A 151 -2.84 -8.47 1.63
N LEU A 152 -3.05 -8.85 2.90
CA LEU A 152 -2.28 -8.29 4.02
C LEU A 152 -0.80 -8.71 4.00
N LEU A 153 -0.49 -9.89 3.48
CA LEU A 153 0.90 -10.38 3.33
C LEU A 153 1.73 -9.55 2.34
N LEU A 154 1.10 -8.71 1.51
CA LEU A 154 1.82 -7.75 0.65
C LEU A 154 2.37 -6.56 1.43
N LEU A 155 1.76 -6.21 2.57
CA LEU A 155 2.08 -4.98 3.31
C LEU A 155 3.53 -4.94 3.80
N PRO A 156 4.11 -6.01 4.39
CA PRO A 156 5.51 -6.00 4.79
C PRO A 156 6.45 -5.75 3.61
N THR A 157 6.23 -6.38 2.45
CA THR A 157 7.05 -6.19 1.25
C THR A 157 6.99 -4.74 0.75
N ILE A 158 5.82 -4.12 0.83
CA ILE A 158 5.63 -2.71 0.46
C ILE A 158 6.35 -1.78 1.45
N MET A 159 6.26 -2.06 2.76
CA MET A 159 6.80 -1.21 3.83
C MET A 159 8.31 -1.35 4.05
N VAL A 160 8.90 -2.51 3.72
CA VAL A 160 10.36 -2.76 3.79
C VAL A 160 11.10 -2.19 2.57
N SER A 161 10.35 -1.86 1.51
CA SER A 161 10.94 -1.34 0.28
C SER A 161 11.29 0.16 0.32
N SER A 162 11.20 0.79 1.48
CA SER A 162 11.38 2.22 1.72
C SER A 162 12.35 2.54 2.86
#